data_AF-A0A947M590-F1
#
_entry.id   AF-A0A947M590-F1
#
_cell.length_a   1.000
_cell.length_b   1.000
_cell.length_c   1.000
_cell.angle_alpha   90.00
_cell.angle_beta   90.00
_cell.angle_gamma   90.00
#
_symmetry.space_group_name_H-M   'P 1'
#
loop_
_entity.id
_entity.type
_entity.pdbx_description
1 polymer ?
#
loop_
_entity_poly.entity_id
_entity_poly.type
_entity_poly.pdbx_seq_one_letter_code
_entity_poly.pdbx_strand_id
1 'polypeptide(L)' 'MTFLFIAIGYLLGSIPFGLLLTKMGGYGDIRAIGSGNIGATNVLRTGNKGLAVATLLL' A
#
# COMPACT_ATOMS: atom_id res chain seq x y z
N MET A 1 -14.56 -25.17 -4.65
CA MET A 1 -15.03 -23.80 -4.34
C MET A 1 -14.12 -23.08 -3.34
N THR A 2 -13.87 -23.65 -2.14
CA THR A 2 -13.07 -22.99 -1.08
C THR A 2 -11.66 -22.57 -1.52
N PHE A 3 -10.91 -23.44 -2.20
CA PHE A 3 -9.58 -23.12 -2.70
C PHE A 3 -9.56 -21.96 -3.71
N LEU A 4 -10.63 -21.80 -4.49
CA LEU A 4 -10.75 -20.69 -5.44
C LEU A 4 -10.88 -19.35 -4.68
N PHE A 5 -11.71 -19.29 -3.64
CA PHE A 5 -11.85 -18.08 -2.83
C PHE A 5 -10.57 -17.74 -2.06
N ILE A 6 -9.84 -18.74 -1.56
CA ILE A 6 -8.53 -18.55 -0.93
C ILE A 6 -7.54 -17.95 -1.95
N ALA A 7 -7.48 -18.52 -3.16
CA ALA A 7 -6.59 -18.02 -4.21
C ALA A 7 -6.92 -16.57 -4.59
N ILE A 8 -8.21 -16.25 -4.77
CA ILE A 8 -8.65 -14.87 -5.08
C ILE A 8 -8.27 -13.91 -3.95
N GLY A 9 -8.56 -14.28 -2.69
CA GLY A 9 -8.22 -13.44 -1.53
C GLY A 9 -6.72 -13.20 -1.40
N TYR A 10 -5.90 -14.23 -1.63
CA TYR A 10 -4.45 -14.10 -1.62
C TYR A 10 -3.95 -13.18 -2.73
N LEU A 11 -4.46 -13.32 -3.96
CA LEU A 11 -4.06 -12.49 -5.09
C LEU A 11 -4.44 -11.02 -4.88
N LEU A 12 -5.64 -10.74 -4.36
CA LEU A 12 -6.09 -9.39 -4.05
C LEU A 12 -5.29 -8.76 -2.90
N GLY A 13 -5.07 -9.51 -1.80
CA GLY A 13 -4.33 -9.01 -0.63
C GLY A 13 -2.82 -8.88 -0.84
N SER A 14 -2.27 -9.52 -1.89
CA SER A 14 -0.85 -9.41 -2.22
C SER A 14 -0.50 -8.13 -2.99
N ILE A 15 -1.49 -7.29 -3.31
CA ILE A 15 -1.27 -6.02 -4.01
C ILE A 15 -0.62 -5.02 -3.05
N PRO A 16 0.59 -4.49 -3.35
CA PRO A 16 1.29 -3.57 -2.46
C PRO A 16 0.76 -2.13 -2.63
N PHE A 17 -0.46 -1.86 -2.16
CA PHE A 17 -1.14 -0.58 -2.37
C PHE A 17 -0.34 0.62 -1.91
N GLY A 18 0.30 0.58 -0.74
CA GLY A 18 1.07 1.73 -0.27
C GLY A 18 2.31 2.05 -1.11
N LEU A 19 2.90 1.07 -1.80
CA LEU A 19 3.95 1.31 -2.79
C LEU A 19 3.36 1.88 -4.10
N LEU A 20 2.25 1.33 -4.56
CA LEU A 20 1.61 1.75 -5.81
C LEU A 20 1.05 3.17 -5.70
N LEU A 21 0.31 3.47 -4.64
CA LEU A 21 -0.34 4.75 -4.39
C LEU A 21 0.66 5.88 -4.17
N THR A 22 1.75 5.64 -3.42
CA THR A 22 2.81 6.64 -3.23
C THR A 22 3.56 6.93 -4.51
N LYS A 23 3.86 5.90 -5.30
CA LYS A 23 4.50 6.04 -6.62
C LYS A 23 3.61 6.81 -7.60
N MET A 24 2.32 6.49 -7.67
CA MET A 24 1.33 7.21 -8.48
C MET A 24 1.10 8.65 -8.00
N GLY A 25 1.19 8.86 -6.69
CA GLY A 25 1.08 10.18 -6.05
C GLY A 25 2.32 11.06 -6.20
N GLY A 26 3.36 10.61 -6.91
CA GLY A 26 4.56 11.41 -7.19
C GLY A 26 5.62 11.42 -6.08
N TYR A 27 5.48 10.59 -5.04
CA TYR A 27 6.44 10.51 -3.93
C TYR A 27 7.61 9.56 -4.20
N GLY A 28 7.67 8.94 -5.38
CA GLY A 28 8.72 7.99 -5.74
C GLY A 28 8.58 6.64 -5.02
N ASP A 29 9.71 6.03 -4.66
CA ASP A 29 9.72 4.75 -3.94
C ASP A 29 9.60 5.00 -2.42
N ILE A 30 8.46 4.66 -1.83
CA ILE A 30 8.20 4.80 -0.39
C ILE A 30 9.19 4.03 0.48
N ARG A 31 9.87 3.00 -0.06
CA ARG A 31 10.88 2.23 0.67
C ARG A 31 12.15 3.04 0.96
N ALA A 32 12.38 4.12 0.22
CA ALA A 32 13.47 5.06 0.48
C ALA A 32 13.08 6.16 1.50
N ILE A 33 11.83 6.16 1.98
CA ILE A 33 11.29 7.20 2.88
C ILE A 33 10.96 6.59 4.25
N GLY A 34 11.30 7.30 5.31
CA GLY A 34 10.91 6.93 6.68
C GLY A 34 11.47 5.58 7.11
N SER A 35 10.58 4.65 7.48
CA SER A 35 10.96 3.32 8.00
C SER A 35 11.22 2.27 6.91
N GLY A 36 11.03 2.61 5.64
CA GLY A 36 11.17 1.69 4.51
C GLY A 36 10.02 0.70 4.30
N ASN A 37 9.00 0.71 5.17
CA ASN A 37 7.80 -0.12 5.01
C ASN A 37 6.81 0.50 4.03
N ILE A 38 5.97 -0.31 3.37
CA ILE A 38 4.95 0.19 2.44
C ILE A 38 3.61 0.53 3.12
N GLY A 39 3.46 0.25 4.42
CA GLY A 39 2.18 0.41 5.12
C GLY A 39 1.74 1.88 5.31
N ALA A 40 0.46 2.08 5.63
CA ALA A 40 -0.17 3.39 5.80
C ALA A 40 0.60 4.35 6.71
N THR A 41 1.19 3.87 7.81
CA THR A 41 1.99 4.68 8.71
C THR A 41 3.23 5.28 8.03
N ASN A 42 3.88 4.53 7.14
CA ASN A 42 5.03 5.06 6.41
C ASN A 42 4.59 5.96 5.25
N VAL A 43 3.48 5.61 4.59
CA VAL A 43 2.84 6.50 3.61
C VAL A 43 2.50 7.85 4.22
N LEU A 44 2.04 7.91 5.47
CA LEU A 44 1.79 9.16 6.19
C LEU A 44 3.05 10.02 6.35
N ARG A 45 4.24 9.41 6.41
CA ARG A 45 5.54 10.12 6.49
C ARG A 45 5.91 10.85 5.19
N THR A 46 5.20 10.59 4.08
CA THR A 46 5.28 11.44 2.88
C THR A 46 4.60 12.81 3.05
N GLY A 47 3.86 13.00 4.15
CA GLY A 47 3.03 14.17 4.40
C GLY A 47 1.62 14.08 3.80
N ASN A 48 1.35 13.05 2.98
CA ASN A 48 0.04 12.89 2.33
C ASN A 48 -0.92 12.03 3.16
N LYS A 49 -1.79 12.69 3.94
CA LYS A 49 -2.82 12.03 4.75
C LYS A 49 -3.83 11.25 3.89
N GLY A 50 -4.16 11.75 2.70
CA GLY A 50 -5.10 11.10 1.79
C GLY A 50 -4.58 9.76 1.29
N LEU A 51 -3.33 9.71 0.83
CA LEU A 51 -2.68 8.45 0.42
C LEU A 51 -2.52 7.46 1.58
N ALA A 52 -2.25 7.96 2.79
CA ALA A 52 -2.15 7.11 3.97
C ALA A 52 -3.49 6.44 4.31
N VAL A 53 -4.60 7.19 4.25
CA VAL A 53 -5.94 6.64 4.45
C VAL A 53 -6.31 5.66 3.33
N ALA A 54 -6.02 6.00 2.07
CA ALA A 54 -6.26 5.09 0.96
C ALA A 54 -5.50 3.76 1.10
N THR A 55 -4.24 3.79 1.57
CA THR A 55 -3.43 2.59 1.84
C THR A 55 -3.96 1.77 3.01
N LEU A 56 -4.71 2.37 3.94
CA LEU A 56 -5.29 1.65 5.07
C LEU A 56 -6.58 0.93 4.69
N LEU A 57 -7.34 1.48 3.74
CA LEU A 57 -8.64 0.97 3.30
C LEU A 57 -8.54 -0.05 2.16
N LEU A 58 -7.43 -0.04 1.40
CA LEU A 58 -7.15 -0.91 0.26
C LEU A 58 -6.10 -1.95 0.64
#